data_AF-A0A818WFQ7-F1
#
_entry.id   AF-A0A818WFQ7-F1
#
_cell.length_a   1.000
_cell.length_b   1.000
_cell.length_c   1.000
_cell.angle_alpha   90.00
_cell.angle_beta   90.00
_cell.angle_gamma   90.00
#
_symmetry.space_group_name_H-M   'P 1'
#
loop_
_entity.id
_entity.type
_entity.pdbx_description
1 polymer ?
#
loop_
_entity_poly.entity_id
_entity_poly.type
_entity_poly.pdbx_seq_one_letter_code
_entity_poly.pdbx_strand_id
1 'polypeptide(L)'
;MSVITTLTLIQYYLTNILGGLLVIGVFGNILNCLVFLRKRLRSNPCSILFAAASLANIIVMIYFIIPTINSLYNTPLENSNLIYCKLRLYIRNA
;
A
#
# COMPACT_ATOMS: atom_id res chain seq x y z
N MET A 1 -19.12 -14.63 -23.71
CA MET A 1 -18.44 -13.63 -22.86
C MET A 1 -16.94 -13.81 -23.07
N SER A 2 -16.23 -12.79 -23.54
CA SER A 2 -14.82 -12.92 -23.95
C SER A 2 -13.87 -12.86 -22.76
N VAL A 3 -12.70 -13.53 -22.85
CA VAL A 3 -11.68 -13.56 -21.79
C VAL A 3 -11.23 -12.15 -21.37
N ILE A 4 -11.30 -11.19 -22.29
CA ILE A 4 -10.99 -9.78 -22.04
C ILE A 4 -12.01 -9.17 -21.06
N THR A 5 -13.30 -9.44 -21.23
CA THR A 5 -14.36 -8.89 -20.37
C THR A 5 -14.33 -9.46 -18.95
N THR A 6 -13.93 -10.72 -18.78
CA THR A 6 -13.79 -11.31 -17.44
C THR A 6 -12.56 -10.75 -16.71
N LEU A 7 -11.45 -10.53 -17.41
CA LEU A 7 -10.23 -9.97 -16.84
C LEU A 7 -10.43 -8.52 -16.36
N THR A 8 -11.14 -7.69 -17.14
CA THR A 8 -11.44 -6.30 -16.76
C THR A 8 -12.38 -6.23 -15.56
N LEU A 9 -13.35 -7.13 -15.48
CA LEU A 9 -14.27 -7.21 -14.35
C LEU A 9 -13.53 -7.58 -13.06
N ILE A 10 -12.66 -8.60 -13.13
CA ILE A 10 -11.84 -9.03 -11.99
C ILE A 10 -10.92 -7.89 -11.54
N GLN A 11 -10.24 -7.21 -12.46
CA GLN A 11 -9.39 -6.06 -12.12
C GLN A 11 -10.17 -4.94 -11.42
N TYR A 12 -11.39 -4.65 -11.87
CA TYR A 12 -12.24 -3.64 -11.24
C TYR A 12 -12.58 -3.99 -9.78
N TYR A 13 -13.05 -5.22 -9.53
CA TYR A 13 -13.35 -5.67 -8.16
C TYR A 13 -12.10 -5.69 -7.28
N LEU A 14 -10.98 -6.19 -7.81
CA LEU A 14 -9.73 -6.28 -7.08
C LEU A 14 -9.23 -4.89 -6.68
N THR A 15 -9.25 -3.93 -7.61
CA THR A 15 -8.75 -2.58 -7.37
C THR A 15 -9.63 -1.82 -6.38
N ASN A 16 -10.95 -1.98 -6.45
CA ASN A 16 -11.87 -1.33 -5.52
C ASN A 16 -11.75 -1.89 -4.09
N ILE A 17 -11.68 -3.21 -3.95
CA ILE A 17 -11.56 -3.89 -2.64
C ILE A 17 -10.19 -3.62 -2.02
N LEU A 18 -9.09 -3.76 -2.77
CA LEU A 18 -7.75 -3.45 -2.27
C LEU A 18 -7.61 -1.96 -1.95
N GLY A 19 -8.18 -1.07 -2.76
CA GLY A 19 -8.19 0.37 -2.48
C GLY A 19 -8.82 0.68 -1.12
N GLY A 20 -9.98 0.10 -0.83
CA GLY A 20 -10.63 0.24 0.48
C GLY A 20 -9.79 -0.31 1.65
N LEU A 21 -9.20 -1.51 1.47
CA LEU A 21 -8.31 -2.13 2.46
C LEU A 21 -7.06 -1.29 2.74
N LEU A 22 -6.49 -0.66 1.71
CA LEU A 22 -5.33 0.23 1.86
C LEU A 22 -5.66 1.45 2.72
N VAL A 23 -6.83 2.07 2.53
CA VAL A 23 -7.26 3.22 3.36
C VAL A 23 -7.44 2.81 4.83
N ILE A 24 -8.10 1.68 5.08
CA ILE A 24 -8.29 1.15 6.44
C ILE A 24 -6.92 0.82 7.07
N GLY A 25 -6.02 0.22 6.30
CA GLY A 25 -4.67 -0.11 6.74
C GLY A 25 -3.85 1.12 7.15
N VAL A 26 -3.92 2.20 6.37
CA VAL A 26 -3.24 3.46 6.70
C VAL A 26 -3.79 4.04 8.01
N PHE A 27 -5.11 4.09 8.16
CA PHE A 27 -5.74 4.54 9.40
C PHE A 27 -5.33 3.70 10.61
N GLY A 28 -5.34 2.37 10.48
CA GLY A 28 -4.92 1.44 11.54
C GLY A 28 -3.47 1.65 11.97
N ASN A 29 -2.56 1.82 11.00
CA ASN A 29 -1.14 2.06 11.31
C ASN A 29 -0.89 3.44 11.94
N ILE A 30 -1.63 4.49 11.54
CA ILE A 30 -1.57 5.82 12.17
C ILE A 30 -1.99 5.71 13.64
N LEU A 31 -3.10 5.02 13.93
CA LEU A 31 -3.57 4.80 15.30
C LEU A 31 -2.56 4.02 16.13
N ASN A 32 -1.96 2.96 15.57
CA ASN A 32 -0.87 2.22 16.23
C ASN A 32 0.31 3.15 16.56
N CYS A 33 0.73 3.97 15.61
CA CYS A 33 1.83 4.92 15.83
C CYS A 33 1.50 5.90 16.96
N LEU A 34 0.28 6.45 16.99
CA LEU A 34 -0.20 7.35 18.06
C LEU A 34 -0.25 6.67 19.44
N VAL A 35 -0.68 5.40 19.50
CA VAL A 35 -0.70 4.62 20.74
C VAL A 35 0.71 4.36 21.26
N PHE A 36 1.64 3.98 20.38
CA PHE A 36 3.03 3.71 20.78
C PHE A 36 3.85 4.99 21.05
N LEU A 37 3.44 6.15 20.52
CA LEU A 37 4.06 7.44 20.86
C LEU A 37 3.73 7.91 22.30
N ARG A 38 2.74 7.34 22.99
CA ARG A 38 2.45 7.73 24.38
C ARG A 38 3.62 7.38 25.30
N LYS A 39 4.10 8.37 26.06
CA LYS A 39 5.22 8.28 27.02
C LYS A 39 5.17 7.07 27.96
N ARG A 40 3.98 6.56 28.30
CA ARG A 40 3.78 5.43 29.22
C ARG A 40 4.24 4.08 28.64
N LEU A 41 4.29 3.91 27.31
CA LEU A 41 4.69 2.64 26.66
C LEU A 41 6.13 2.65 26.12
N ARG A 42 6.86 3.78 26.18
CA ARG A 42 8.22 3.93 25.63
C ARG A 42 9.32 3.17 26.40
N SER A 43 8.96 2.47 27.48
CA SER A 43 9.91 1.75 28.31
C SER A 43 10.24 0.33 27.81
N ASN A 44 9.45 -0.21 26.87
CA ASN A 44 9.63 -1.58 26.37
C ASN A 44 10.30 -1.58 24.98
N PRO A 45 11.37 -2.36 24.76
CA PRO A 45 12.02 -2.44 23.44
C PRO A 45 11.08 -2.98 22.36
N CYS A 46 10.16 -3.88 22.71
CA CYS A 46 9.14 -4.39 21.78
C CYS A 46 8.19 -3.30 21.27
N SER A 47 7.82 -2.30 22.09
CA SER A 47 6.89 -1.25 21.63
C SER A 47 7.55 -0.33 20.59
N ILE A 48 8.86 -0.13 20.69
CA ILE A 48 9.66 0.63 19.71
C ILE A 48 9.74 -0.14 18.38
N LEU A 49 9.97 -1.46 18.43
CA LEU A 49 9.97 -2.31 17.23
C LEU A 49 8.60 -2.32 16.54
N PHE A 50 7.50 -2.42 17.32
CA PHE A 50 6.15 -2.34 16.77
C PHE A 50 5.81 -0.97 16.17
N ALA A 51 6.32 0.12 16.75
CA ALA A 51 6.19 1.46 16.18
C ALA A 51 6.98 1.60 14.88
N ALA A 52 8.22 1.09 14.82
CA ALA A 52 9.04 1.09 13.61
C ALA A 52 8.41 0.24 12.49
N ALA A 53 7.88 -0.93 12.82
CA ALA A 53 7.15 -1.77 11.89
C ALA A 53 5.89 -1.06 11.35
N SER A 54 5.13 -0.38 12.23
CA SER A 54 3.95 0.39 11.83
C SER A 54 4.32 1.56 10.90
N LEU A 55 5.44 2.25 11.14
CA LEU A 55 5.97 3.30 10.25
C LEU A 55 6.39 2.75 8.88
N ALA A 56 7.13 1.63 8.86
CA ALA A 56 7.49 0.96 7.61
C ALA A 56 6.23 0.56 6.81
N ASN A 57 5.20 0.08 7.50
CA ASN A 57 3.94 -0.32 6.89
C ASN A 57 3.19 0.88 6.27
N ILE A 58 3.24 2.06 6.89
CA ILE A 58 2.69 3.30 6.30
C ILE A 58 3.42 3.67 5.00
N ILE A 59 4.76 3.60 4.99
CA ILE A 59 5.57 3.93 3.80
C ILE A 59 5.22 2.98 2.64
N VAL A 60 5.12 1.68 2.93
CA VAL A 60 4.74 0.67 1.94
C VAL A 60 3.32 0.94 1.42
N MET A 61 2.36 1.22 2.29
CA MET A 61 0.99 1.50 1.88
C MET A 61 0.88 2.75 0.99
N ILE A 62 1.61 3.84 1.30
CA ILE A 62 1.67 5.03 0.45
C ILE A 62 2.21 4.68 -0.93
N TYR A 63 3.26 3.85 -0.99
CA TYR A 63 3.85 3.39 -2.25
C TYR A 63 2.85 2.58 -3.11
N PHE A 64 1.98 1.78 -2.49
CA PHE A 64 0.94 1.01 -3.20
C PHE A 64 -0.31 1.83 -3.56
N ILE A 65 -0.64 2.88 -2.81
CA ILE A 65 -1.78 3.76 -3.12
C ILE A 65 -1.56 4.53 -4.44
N ILE A 66 -0.34 5.05 -4.68
CA ILE A 66 0.01 5.82 -5.87
C ILE A 66 -0.29 5.07 -7.20
N PRO A 67 0.17 3.82 -7.41
CA PRO A 67 -0.16 3.06 -8.63
C PRO A 67 -1.63 2.67 -8.69
N THR A 68 -2.28 2.43 -7.54
CA THR A 68 -3.70 2.07 -7.48
C THR A 68 -4.57 3.23 -7.96
N ILE A 69 -4.30 4.46 -7.50
CA ILE A 69 -4.97 5.67 -7.97
C ILE A 69 -4.66 5.94 -9.45
N ASN A 70 -3.40 5.82 -9.86
CA ASN A 70 -3.04 6.02 -11.25
C ASN A 70 -3.70 5.01 -12.19
N SER A 71 -3.88 3.75 -11.76
CA SER A 71 -4.61 2.74 -12.53
C SER A 71 -6.11 3.04 -12.65
N LEU A 72 -6.68 3.86 -11.77
CA LEU A 72 -8.08 4.28 -11.83
C LEU A 72 -8.31 5.45 -12.79
N TYR A 73 -7.35 6.38 -12.88
CA TYR A 73 -7.55 7.66 -13.57
C TYR A 73 -6.75 7.84 -14.87
N ASN A 74 -5.65 7.10 -15.07
CA ASN A 74 -4.72 7.30 -16.20
C ASN A 74 -4.24 5.98 -16.84
N THR A 75 -3.70 6.09 -18.05
CA THR A 75 -2.95 5.01 -18.73
C THR A 75 -1.78 4.53 -17.85
N PRO A 76 -1.43 3.23 -17.90
CA PRO A 76 -0.49 2.63 -16.94
C PRO A 76 0.88 3.33 -17.00
N LEU A 77 1.35 3.86 -15.86
CA LEU A 77 2.64 4.55 -15.73
C LEU A 77 3.85 3.67 -16.11
N GLU A 78 3.65 2.35 -16.18
CA GLU A 78 4.67 1.39 -16.61
C GLU A 78 5.15 1.67 -18.04
N ASN A 79 4.29 2.21 -18.90
CA ASN A 79 4.65 2.56 -20.27
C ASN A 79 5.34 3.93 -20.36
N SER A 80 5.22 4.77 -19.34
CA SER A 80 5.71 6.15 -19.35
C SER A 80 7.03 6.31 -18.60
N ASN A 81 7.32 5.49 -17.58
CA ASN A 81 8.51 5.66 -16.76
C ASN A 81 9.23 4.33 -16.45
N LEU A 82 10.30 4.03 -17.19
CA LEU A 82 11.12 2.82 -17.08
C LEU A 82 11.71 2.60 -15.68
N ILE A 83 12.05 3.69 -14.99
CA ILE A 83 12.58 3.65 -13.61
C ILE A 83 11.54 3.09 -12.65
N TYR A 84 10.27 3.51 -12.79
CA TYR A 84 9.17 3.06 -11.97
C TYR A 84 8.87 1.56 -12.19
N CYS A 85 8.94 1.10 -13.45
CA CYS A 85 8.78 -0.31 -13.79
C CYS A 85 9.87 -1.18 -13.14
N LYS A 86 11.15 -0.77 -13.20
CA LYS A 86 12.26 -1.48 -12.53
C LYS A 86 12.09 -1.51 -11.01
N LEU A 87 11.71 -0.39 -10.40
CA LEU A 87 11.50 -0.30 -8.95
C LEU A 87 10.35 -1.20 -8.49
N ARG A 88 9.24 -1.24 -9.25
CA ARG A 88 8.11 -2.13 -8.99
C ARG A 88 8.50 -3.61 -9.10
N LEU A 89 9.25 -3.98 -10.14
CA LEU A 89 9.74 -5.36 -10.32
C LEU A 89 10.68 -5.79 -9.19
N TYR A 90 11.57 -4.89 -8.77
CA TYR A 90 12.47 -5.15 -7.65
C TYR A 90 11.70 -5.38 -6.35
N ILE A 91 10.73 -4.51 -6.03
CA ILE A 91 9.89 -4.66 -4.82
C ILE A 91 8.99 -5.90 -4.88
N ARG A 92 8.51 -6.29 -6.07
CA ARG A 92 7.67 -7.48 -6.22
C ARG A 92 8.47 -8.79 -6.08
N ASN A 93 9.73 -8.78 -6.48
CA ASN A 93 10.62 -9.96 -6.48
C ASN A 93 11.60 -10.00 -5.29
N ALA A 94 11.53 -9.01 -4.38
CA ALA A 94 12.28 -8.97 -3.12
C ALA A 94 11.41 -9.50 -1.98
#